data_AF-R7HIX6-F1
#
_entry.id   AF-R7HIX6-F1
#
_cell.length_a   1.000
_cell.length_b   1.000
_cell.length_c   1.000
_cell.angle_alpha   90.00
_cell.angle_beta   90.00
_cell.angle_gamma   90.00
#
_symmetry.space_group_name_H-M   'P 1'
#
loop_
_entity.id
_entity.type
_entity.pdbx_description
1 polymer ?
#
loop_
_entity_poly.entity_id
_entity_poly.type
_entity_poly.pdbx_seq_one_letter_code
_entity_poly.pdbx_strand_id
1 'polypeptide(L)' 'MKKENYGILLIILGNLLYLSYIFFGNKISSSFSEFSSGVLLGLSIGTNLVGIIITSKNIAENSKNSK' A
#
# COMPACT_ATOMS: atom_id res chain seq x y z
N MET A 1 0.25 -16.95 -8.41
CA MET A 1 -0.68 -16.15 -7.58
C MET A 1 -1.91 -15.82 -8.41
N LYS A 2 -3.11 -16.14 -7.95
CA LYS A 2 -4.34 -15.69 -8.63
C LYS A 2 -4.40 -14.16 -8.60
N LYS A 3 -4.93 -13.53 -9.66
CA LYS A 3 -4.99 -12.07 -9.85
C LYS A 3 -5.66 -11.35 -8.67
N GLU A 4 -6.58 -12.05 -8.03
CA GLU A 4 -7.34 -11.68 -6.84
C GLU A 4 -6.45 -11.45 -5.61
N ASN A 5 -5.31 -12.14 -5.50
CA ASN A 5 -4.41 -12.00 -4.36
C ASN A 5 -3.50 -10.77 -4.46
N TYR A 6 -3.31 -10.20 -5.65
CA TYR A 6 -2.39 -9.06 -5.83
C TYR A 6 -2.86 -7.81 -5.11
N GLY A 7 -4.16 -7.47 -5.20
CA GLY A 7 -4.70 -6.28 -4.53
C GLY A 7 -4.54 -6.33 -3.01
N ILE A 8 -4.80 -7.50 -2.41
CA ILE A 8 -4.64 -7.74 -0.97
C ILE A 8 -3.16 -7.65 -0.56
N LEU A 9 -2.25 -8.20 -1.37
CA LEU A 9 -0.81 -8.09 -1.12
C LEU A 9 -0.32 -6.64 -1.17
N LEU A 10 -0.84 -5.82 -2.09
CA LEU A 10 -0.53 -4.38 -2.14
C LEU A 10 -1.02 -3.66 -0.87
N ILE A 11 -2.20 -4.00 -0.35
CA ILE A 11 -2.70 -3.43 0.91
C ILE A 11 -1.81 -3.83 2.10
N ILE A 12 -1.41 -5.10 2.17
CA ILE A 12 -0.49 -5.57 3.22
C ILE A 12 0.85 -4.83 3.12
N LEU A 13 1.38 -4.68 1.90
CA LEU A 13 2.62 -3.96 1.64
C LEU A 13 2.51 -2.48 2.03
N GLY A 14 1.42 -1.79 1.65
CA GLY A 14 1.18 -0.40 2.00
C GLY A 14 1.16 -0.16 3.52
N ASN A 15 0.51 -1.05 4.28
CA ASN A 15 0.54 -1.02 5.74
C ASN A 15 1.93 -1.32 6.33
N LEU A 16 2.69 -2.24 5.72
CA LEU A 16 4.07 -2.52 6.13
C LEU A 16 4.99 -1.30 5.92
N LEU A 17 4.81 -0.57 4.81
CA LEU A 17 5.52 0.69 4.55
C LEU A 17 5.14 1.76 5.57
N TYR A 18 3.88 1.83 5.99
CA TYR A 18 3.45 2.75 7.05
C TYR A 18 4.12 2.43 8.40
N LEU A 19 4.21 1.14 8.73
CA LEU A 19 4.90 0.70 9.94
C LEU A 19 6.39 1.06 9.89
N SER A 20 7.02 0.90 8.72
CA SER A 20 8.40 1.32 8.47
C SER A 20 8.56 2.83 8.67
N TYR A 21 7.63 3.65 8.16
CA TYR A 21 7.61 5.09 8.39
C TYR A 21 7.57 5.45 9.87
N ILE A 22 6.69 4.82 10.67
CA ILE A 22 6.61 5.07 12.12
C ILE A 22 7.91 4.65 12.83
N PHE A 23 8.48 3.50 12.45
CA PHE A 23 9.67 2.96 13.11
C PHE A 23 10.93 3.79 12.83
N PHE A 24 11.10 4.27 11.59
CA PHE A 24 12.27 5.04 11.18
C PHE A 24 12.12 6.56 11.38
N GLY A 25 10.90 7.10 11.36
CA GLY A 25 10.64 8.54 11.46
C GLY A 25 10.99 9.17 12.81
N ASN A 26 11.14 8.36 13.86
CA ASN A 26 11.50 8.83 15.21
C ASN A 26 13.02 8.98 15.45
N LYS A 27 13.87 8.82 14.43
CA LYS A 27 15.33 8.91 14.58
C LYS A 27 15.90 10.08 13.79
N ILE A 28 16.43 11.07 14.53
CA ILE A 28 17.31 12.17 14.08
C ILE A 28 16.85 12.89 12.79
N SER A 29 16.33 14.10 12.94
CA SER A 29 15.94 14.98 11.83
C SER A 29 17.17 15.41 11.02
N SER A 30 17.29 14.88 9.81
CA SER A 30 18.18 15.37 8.76
C SER A 30 17.36 15.61 7.50
N SER A 31 17.80 16.51 6.62
CA SER A 31 17.05 16.86 5.40
C SER A 31 16.75 15.63 4.52
N PHE A 32 17.65 14.64 4.49
CA PHE A 32 17.43 13.39 3.78
C PHE A 32 16.42 12.47 4.49
N SER A 33 16.46 12.41 5.83
CA SER A 33 15.48 11.65 6.64
C SER A 33 14.05 12.20 6.46
N GLU A 34 13.89 13.52 6.43
CA GLU A 34 12.59 14.17 6.19
C GLU A 34 12.05 13.89 4.78
N PHE A 35 12.89 14.05 3.75
CA PHE A 35 12.50 13.74 2.37
C PHE A 35 12.11 12.26 2.21
N SER A 36 12.96 11.34 2.68
CA SER A 36 12.70 9.90 2.57
C SER A 36 11.47 9.47 3.37
N SER A 37 11.23 10.06 4.55
CA SER A 37 10.02 9.81 5.35
C SER A 37 8.75 10.26 4.61
N GLY A 38 8.78 11.43 3.97
CA GLY A 38 7.68 11.90 3.11
C GLY A 38 7.42 10.98 1.92
N VAL A 39 8.49 10.50 1.25
CA VAL A 39 8.39 9.50 0.18
C VAL A 39 7.80 8.20 0.69
N LEU A 40 8.24 7.70 1.86
CA LEU A 40 7.75 6.45 2.45
C LEU A 40 6.26 6.53 2.81
N LEU A 41 5.83 7.65 3.39
CA LEU A 41 4.43 7.92 3.72
C LEU A 41 3.57 8.00 2.44
N GLY A 42 4.02 8.75 1.44
CA GLY A 42 3.34 8.84 0.15
C GLY A 42 3.22 7.48 -0.54
N LEU A 43 4.28 6.69 -0.53
CA LEU A 43 4.31 5.35 -1.12
C LEU A 43 3.40 4.37 -0.38
N SER A 44 3.33 4.46 0.95
CA SER A 44 2.39 3.68 1.76
C SER A 44 0.93 3.95 1.39
N ILE A 45 0.53 5.23 1.37
CA ILE A 45 -0.85 5.64 1.03
C ILE A 45 -1.17 5.27 -0.42
N GLY A 46 -0.26 5.55 -1.36
CA GLY A 46 -0.43 5.24 -2.77
C GLY A 46 -0.59 3.73 -3.02
N THR A 47 0.25 2.90 -2.39
CA THR A 47 0.17 1.44 -2.54
C THR A 47 -1.15 0.89 -1.98
N ASN A 48 -1.61 1.41 -0.84
CA ASN A 48 -2.92 1.05 -0.27
C ASN A 48 -4.07 1.42 -1.21
N LEU A 49 -4.07 2.63 -1.78
CA LEU A 49 -5.10 3.08 -2.70
C LEU A 49 -5.17 2.21 -3.97
N VAL A 50 -4.02 1.93 -4.58
CA VAL A 50 -3.94 1.04 -5.75
C VAL A 50 -4.40 -0.38 -5.40
N GLY A 51 -4.01 -0.89 -4.23
CA GLY A 51 -4.43 -2.19 -3.73
C GLY A 51 -5.95 -2.30 -3.55
N ILE A 52 -6.59 -1.26 -3.00
CA ILE A 52 -8.06 -1.19 -2.87
C ILE A 52 -8.72 -1.20 -4.25
N ILE A 53 -8.27 -0.35 -5.18
CA ILE A 53 -8.86 -0.27 -6.53
C ILE A 53 -8.81 -1.63 -7.25
N ILE A 54 -7.65 -2.31 -7.22
CA ILE A 54 -7.48 -3.63 -7.83
C ILE A 54 -8.38 -4.67 -7.15
N THR A 55 -8.43 -4.65 -5.81
CA THR A 55 -9.27 -5.58 -5.04
C THR A 55 -10.75 -5.39 -5.36
N SER A 56 -11.24 -4.15 -5.34
CA SER A 56 -12.61 -3.80 -5.69
C SER A 56 -12.96 -4.20 -7.13
N LYS A 57 -12.06 -3.96 -8.09
CA LYS A 57 -12.24 -4.39 -9.48
C LYS A 57 -12.35 -5.92 -9.59
N ASN A 58 -11.46 -6.66 -8.93
CA ASN A 58 -11.48 -8.12 -8.96
C ASN A 58 -12.76 -8.68 -8.33
N ILE A 59 -13.22 -8.13 -7.21
CA ILE A 59 -14.50 -8.53 -6.57
C ILE A 59 -15.67 -8.28 -7.53
N ALA A 60 -15.71 -7.12 -8.18
CA ALA A 60 -16.75 -6.79 -9.15
C ALA A 60 -16.73 -7.72 -10.37
N GLU A 61 -15.55 -8.08 -10.89
CA GLU A 61 -15.39 -8.99 -12.02
C GLU A 61 -15.83 -10.42 -11.67
N ASN A 62 -15.41 -10.94 -10.51
CA ASN A 62 -15.84 -12.24 -10.00
C ASN A 62 -17.37 -12.31 -9.80
N SER A 63 -17.99 -11.23 -9.31
CA SER A 63 -19.45 -11.18 -9.12
C SER A 63 -20.25 -11.22 -10.44
N LYS A 64 -19.63 -10.83 -11.57
CA LYS A 64 -20.25 -10.88 -12.89
C LYS A 64 -20.12 -12.25 -13.55
N ASN A 65 -19.02 -12.97 -13.32
CA ASN A 65 -18.79 -14.32 -13.83
C ASN A 65 -19.61 -15.40 -13.09
N SER A 66 -20.19 -15.09 -11.93
CA SER A 66 -21.07 -15.99 -11.16
C SER A 66 -22.55 -15.84 -11.52
N LYS A 67 -22.90 -15.06 -12.55
CA LYS A 67 -24.25 -14.96 -13.13
C LYS A 67 -24.26 -15.60 -14.52
#